data_AF-A0A9Q3HRG9-F1
#
_entry.id   AF-A0A9Q3HRG9-F1
#
_cell.length_a   1.000
_cell.length_b   1.000
_cell.length_c   1.000
_cell.angle_alpha   90.00
_cell.angle_beta   90.00
_cell.angle_gamma   90.00
#
_symmetry.space_group_name_H-M   'P 1'
#
loop_
_entity.id
_entity.type
_entity.pdbx_description
1 polymer ?
#
loop_
_entity_poly.entity_id
_entity_poly.type
_entity_poly.pdbx_seq_one_letter_code
_entity_poly.pdbx_strand_id
1 'polypeptide(L)'
;MMQTLEDMKTSIHSSTNLTPAIIEKGWNPKLAQDSLRKDLVEIDPTASNFKGILAKAMKHALQCMEESFAYFEDKWDKSHATSNFKVRDLLLVSTTNFNNIKGCKNPKDSFSGPFVIKALNGENAVEV
;
A
#
# COMPACT_ATOMS: atom_id res chain seq x y z
N MET A 1 16.19 -7.42 -25.55
CA MET A 1 16.87 -6.85 -24.37
C MET A 1 18.22 -6.36 -24.87
N MET A 2 18.41 -5.04 -25.03
CA MET A 2 19.72 -4.50 -25.44
C MET A 2 20.66 -4.59 -24.24
N GLN A 3 21.62 -5.51 -24.28
CA GLN A 3 22.76 -5.48 -23.36
C GLN A 3 23.53 -4.19 -23.64
N THR A 4 23.79 -3.36 -22.64
CA THR A 4 24.56 -2.14 -22.87
C THR A 4 26.02 -2.50 -23.14
N LEU A 5 26.74 -1.68 -23.92
CA LEU A 5 28.15 -1.94 -24.26
C LEU A 5 29.07 -2.02 -23.02
N GLU A 6 28.63 -1.47 -21.89
CA GLU A 6 29.36 -1.58 -20.62
C GLU A 6 29.19 -2.96 -19.97
N ASP A 7 27.99 -3.54 -20.04
CA ASP A 7 27.72 -4.89 -19.49
C ASP A 7 28.54 -5.97 -20.20
N MET A 8 28.82 -5.81 -21.50
CA MET A 8 29.64 -6.78 -22.25
C MET A 8 31.12 -6.74 -21.86
N LYS A 9 31.63 -5.61 -21.35
CA LYS A 9 33.06 -5.46 -20.99
C LYS A 9 33.39 -6.10 -19.65
N THR A 10 32.41 -6.21 -18.76
CA THR A 10 32.54 -6.77 -17.41
C THR A 10 31.98 -8.20 -17.29
N SER A 11 31.26 -8.69 -18.31
CA SER A 11 30.75 -10.06 -18.36
C SER A 11 31.87 -11.10 -18.55
N ILE A 12 31.77 -12.24 -17.88
CA ILE A 12 32.74 -13.34 -17.95
C ILE A 12 32.49 -14.15 -19.22
N HIS A 13 33.51 -14.30 -20.07
CA HIS A 13 33.40 -15.07 -21.30
C HIS A 13 33.47 -16.58 -21.00
N SER A 14 32.54 -17.36 -21.57
CA SER A 14 32.33 -18.78 -21.24
C SER A 14 33.53 -19.71 -21.53
N SER A 15 34.28 -19.48 -22.61
CA SER A 15 35.43 -20.31 -22.97
C SER A 15 36.74 -19.93 -22.28
N THR A 16 36.92 -18.66 -21.90
CA THR A 16 38.18 -18.15 -21.31
C THR A 16 38.06 -17.93 -19.81
N ASN A 17 36.85 -17.95 -19.24
CA ASN A 17 36.53 -17.63 -17.84
C ASN A 17 37.09 -16.27 -17.36
N LEU A 18 37.42 -15.38 -18.29
CA LEU A 18 37.95 -14.04 -18.03
C LEU A 18 37.04 -13.00 -18.68
N THR A 19 36.97 -11.79 -18.11
CA THR A 19 36.21 -10.70 -18.70
C THR A 19 37.01 -10.04 -19.83
N PRO A 20 36.35 -9.52 -20.89
CA PRO A 20 37.04 -8.81 -21.96
C PRO A 20 37.92 -7.66 -21.48
N ALA A 21 37.52 -6.94 -20.43
CA ALA A 21 38.34 -5.89 -19.82
C ALA A 21 39.68 -6.40 -19.24
N ILE A 22 39.71 -7.61 -18.67
CA ILE A 22 40.94 -8.23 -18.18
C ILE A 22 41.84 -8.64 -19.35
N ILE A 23 41.24 -9.17 -20.43
CA ILE A 23 41.98 -9.62 -21.62
C ILE A 23 42.59 -8.41 -22.36
N GLU A 24 41.84 -7.32 -22.49
CA GLU A 24 42.30 -6.13 -23.23
C GLU A 24 43.20 -5.20 -22.42
N LYS A 25 42.93 -5.02 -21.11
CA LYS A 25 43.57 -3.96 -20.30
C LYS A 25 44.29 -4.49 -19.06
N GLY A 26 44.23 -5.79 -18.77
CA GLY A 26 44.88 -6.41 -17.60
C GLY A 26 44.24 -6.04 -16.25
N TRP A 27 43.17 -5.23 -16.24
CA TRP A 27 42.49 -4.78 -15.03
C TRP A 27 40.99 -4.62 -15.29
N ASN A 28 40.16 -5.17 -14.40
CA ASN A 28 38.72 -4.98 -14.43
C ASN A 28 38.32 -3.81 -13.52
N PRO A 29 37.77 -2.70 -14.04
CA PRO A 29 37.17 -1.68 -13.19
C PRO A 29 36.01 -2.31 -12.43
N LYS A 30 36.21 -2.58 -11.14
CA LYS A 30 35.14 -3.01 -10.24
C LYS A 30 34.15 -1.85 -10.13
N LEU A 31 33.07 -1.90 -10.90
CA LEU A 31 31.92 -1.05 -10.67
C LEU A 31 31.42 -1.37 -9.25
N ALA A 32 31.15 -0.33 -8.46
CA ALA A 32 30.72 -0.44 -7.07
C ALA A 32 29.29 -0.98 -6.90
N GLN A 33 28.87 -1.95 -7.72
CA GLN A 33 27.58 -2.62 -7.57
C GLN A 33 27.55 -3.41 -6.25
N ASP A 34 28.66 -4.03 -5.85
CA ASP A 34 28.79 -4.78 -4.59
C ASP A 34 28.68 -3.89 -3.34
N SER A 35 28.97 -2.59 -3.46
CA SER A 35 28.97 -1.65 -2.33
C SER A 35 27.63 -0.94 -2.14
N LEU A 36 26.80 -0.87 -3.18
CA LEU A 36 25.60 -0.02 -3.16
C LEU A 36 24.39 -0.68 -2.50
N ARG A 37 24.40 -1.99 -2.23
CA ARG A 37 23.18 -2.71 -1.83
C ARG A 37 23.44 -3.96 -0.96
N LYS A 38 24.06 -3.79 0.21
CA LYS A 38 24.22 -4.89 1.19
C LYS A 38 22.90 -5.36 1.83
N ASP A 39 21.88 -4.50 1.80
CA ASP A 39 20.56 -4.79 2.37
C ASP A 39 19.55 -5.30 1.34
N LEU A 40 19.90 -5.33 0.05
CA LEU A 40 19.06 -6.00 -0.93
C LEU A 40 19.46 -7.47 -0.97
N VAL A 41 18.48 -8.33 -0.77
CA VAL A 41 18.59 -9.76 -1.03
C VAL A 41 19.19 -9.91 -2.43
N GLU A 42 20.35 -10.57 -2.54
CA GLU A 42 20.93 -10.98 -3.81
C GLU A 42 19.97 -12.02 -4.41
N ILE A 43 19.05 -11.51 -5.22
CA ILE A 43 18.04 -12.31 -5.90
C ILE A 43 18.64 -12.67 -7.24
N ASP A 44 19.42 -13.73 -7.28
CA ASP A 44 19.57 -14.45 -8.53
C ASP A 44 18.19 -15.01 -8.88
N PRO A 45 17.61 -14.67 -10.05
CA PRO A 45 16.30 -15.16 -10.47
C PRO A 45 16.39 -16.63 -10.94
N THR A 46 17.06 -17.46 -10.15
CA THR A 46 17.06 -18.91 -10.30
C THR A 46 15.81 -19.47 -9.65
N ALA A 47 15.18 -20.47 -10.27
CA ALA A 47 13.91 -21.04 -9.80
C ALA A 47 13.92 -21.52 -8.33
N SER A 48 15.10 -21.90 -7.80
CA SER A 48 15.31 -22.25 -6.39
C SER A 48 15.11 -21.07 -5.44
N ASN A 49 15.51 -19.86 -5.84
CA ASN A 49 15.48 -18.66 -5.02
C ASN A 49 14.11 -17.98 -5.09
N PHE A 50 13.40 -18.13 -6.21
CA PHE A 50 12.05 -17.56 -6.42
C PHE A 50 11.05 -17.97 -5.33
N LYS A 51 11.06 -19.25 -4.91
CA LYS A 51 10.17 -19.73 -3.84
C LYS A 51 10.41 -18.99 -2.51
N GLY A 52 11.67 -18.76 -2.15
CA GLY A 52 12.02 -18.04 -0.93
C GLY A 52 11.62 -16.57 -0.98
N ILE A 53 11.77 -15.94 -2.15
CA ILE A 53 11.37 -14.55 -2.39
C ILE A 53 9.85 -14.42 -2.31
N LEU A 54 9.12 -15.31 -2.96
CA LEU A 54 7.67 -15.32 -2.93
C LEU A 54 7.14 -15.52 -1.51
N ALA A 55 7.72 -16.45 -0.75
CA ALA A 55 7.34 -16.68 0.64
C ALA A 55 7.60 -15.45 1.53
N LYS A 56 8.75 -14.77 1.35
CA LYS A 56 9.05 -13.52 2.07
C LYS A 56 8.09 -12.40 1.68
N ALA A 57 7.79 -12.24 0.40
CA ALA A 57 6.86 -11.24 -0.11
C ALA A 57 5.43 -11.48 0.42
N MET A 58 4.97 -12.73 0.42
CA MET A 58 3.67 -13.10 1.01
C MET A 58 3.62 -12.78 2.50
N LYS A 59 4.65 -13.14 3.26
CA LYS A 59 4.71 -12.83 4.69
C LYS A 59 4.66 -11.32 4.96
N HIS A 60 5.42 -10.55 4.19
CA HIS A 60 5.43 -9.10 4.30
C HIS A 60 4.07 -8.48 3.92
N ALA A 61 3.43 -8.99 2.87
CA ALA A 61 2.10 -8.52 2.47
C ALA A 61 1.05 -8.76 3.56
N LEU A 62 1.07 -9.93 4.21
CA LEU A 62 0.20 -10.23 5.35
C LEU A 62 0.44 -9.27 6.52
N GLN A 63 1.71 -9.04 6.86
CA GLN A 63 2.08 -8.11 7.92
C GLN A 63 1.58 -6.68 7.62
N CYS A 64 1.74 -6.19 6.39
CA CYS A 64 1.23 -4.87 6.00
C CYS A 64 -0.29 -4.77 6.10
N MET A 65 -1.02 -5.86 5.81
CA MET A 65 -2.48 -5.90 5.96
C MET A 65 -2.88 -5.81 7.44
N GLU A 66 -2.22 -6.59 8.31
CA GLU A 66 -2.46 -6.58 9.76
C GLU A 66 -2.16 -5.20 10.37
N GLU A 67 -1.02 -4.61 10.04
CA GLU A 67 -0.63 -3.27 10.49
C GLU A 67 -1.60 -2.19 10.01
N SER A 68 -2.07 -2.29 8.76
CA SER A 68 -3.05 -1.35 8.22
C SER A 68 -4.38 -1.46 8.94
N PHE A 69 -4.85 -2.69 9.22
CA PHE A 69 -6.09 -2.90 9.96
C PHE A 69 -6.00 -2.33 11.37
N ALA A 70 -4.94 -2.65 12.11
CA ALA A 70 -4.71 -2.14 13.45
C ALA A 70 -4.62 -0.60 13.49
N TYR A 71 -3.99 0.01 12.49
CA TYR A 71 -3.94 1.47 12.36
C TYR A 71 -5.33 2.08 12.16
N PHE A 72 -6.17 1.48 11.32
CA PHE A 72 -7.52 1.98 11.09
C PHE A 72 -8.42 1.82 12.31
N GLU A 73 -8.30 0.71 13.02
CA GLU A 73 -9.02 0.45 14.27
C GLU A 73 -8.65 1.48 15.35
N ASP A 74 -7.35 1.65 15.64
CA ASP A 74 -6.87 2.63 16.63
C ASP A 74 -7.25 4.07 16.26
N LYS A 75 -7.19 4.42 14.98
CA LYS A 75 -7.63 5.73 14.49
C LYS A 75 -9.14 5.92 14.64
N TRP A 76 -9.92 4.88 14.39
CA TRP A 76 -11.37 4.92 14.56
C TRP A 76 -11.71 5.12 16.03
N ASP A 77 -11.17 4.31 16.93
CA ASP A 77 -11.44 4.38 18.37
C ASP A 77 -11.07 5.75 18.97
N LYS A 78 -9.97 6.37 18.49
CA LYS A 78 -9.55 7.71 18.94
C LYS A 78 -10.45 8.85 18.45
N SER A 79 -11.02 8.71 17.24
CA SER A 79 -11.76 9.79 16.59
C SER A 79 -13.27 9.65 16.70
N HIS A 80 -13.76 8.44 16.97
CA HIS A 80 -15.18 8.16 17.02
C HIS A 80 -15.79 8.62 18.35
N ALA A 81 -16.58 9.68 18.29
CA ALA A 81 -17.42 10.09 19.40
C ALA A 81 -18.73 9.28 19.37
N THR A 82 -18.91 8.37 20.33
CA THR A 82 -20.19 7.68 20.53
C THR A 82 -21.26 8.69 20.93
N SER A 83 -22.33 8.76 20.16
CA SER A 83 -23.47 9.63 20.42
C SER A 83 -24.50 8.91 21.28
N ASN A 84 -25.01 9.57 22.32
CA ASN A 84 -26.03 9.00 23.21
C ASN A 84 -27.42 9.48 22.76
N PHE A 85 -27.99 8.80 21.77
CA PHE A 85 -29.33 9.09 21.27
C PHE A 85 -30.40 8.44 22.14
N LYS A 86 -31.51 9.15 22.39
CA LYS A 86 -32.69 8.59 23.07
C LYS A 86 -33.90 8.61 22.15
N VAL A 87 -34.75 7.60 22.30
CA VAL A 87 -36.03 7.55 21.58
C VAL A 87 -36.83 8.81 21.90
N ARG A 88 -37.40 9.43 20.85
CA ARG A 88 -38.06 10.75 20.84
C ARG A 88 -37.17 11.99 20.76
N ASP A 89 -35.84 11.84 20.70
CA ASP A 89 -34.97 13.00 20.42
C ASP A 89 -35.20 13.52 18.99
N LEU A 90 -34.95 14.82 18.81
CA LEU A 90 -35.01 15.49 17.53
C LEU A 90 -33.62 15.54 16.89
N LEU A 91 -33.52 15.01 15.67
CA LEU A 91 -32.27 14.92 14.93
C LEU A 91 -32.34 15.67 13.59
N LEU A 92 -31.18 16.16 13.17
CA LEU A 92 -30.95 16.66 11.82
C LEU A 92 -30.09 15.65 11.05
N VAL A 93 -30.52 15.26 9.85
CA VAL A 93 -29.80 14.34 8.99
C VAL A 93 -28.92 15.13 8.03
N SER A 94 -27.61 14.86 8.04
CA SER A 94 -26.68 15.51 7.11
C SER A 94 -26.95 15.09 5.68
N THR A 95 -27.12 16.06 4.78
CA THR A 95 -27.34 15.81 3.35
C THR A 95 -26.02 15.66 2.57
N THR A 96 -24.87 15.88 3.22
CA THR A 96 -23.55 15.92 2.59
C THR A 96 -23.21 14.68 1.76
N ASN A 97 -23.52 13.49 2.28
CA ASN A 97 -23.23 12.22 1.62
C ASN A 97 -24.22 11.88 0.48
N PHE A 98 -25.39 12.53 0.45
CA PHE A 98 -26.42 12.32 -0.58
C PHE A 98 -26.17 13.11 -1.86
N ASN A 99 -25.17 14.01 -1.87
CA ASN A 99 -24.86 14.89 -3.00
C ASN A 99 -23.93 14.26 -4.06
N ASN A 100 -23.43 13.04 -3.85
CA ASN A 100 -22.37 12.46 -4.67
C ASN A 100 -22.82 11.69 -5.94
N ILE A 101 -24.13 11.54 -6.20
CA ILE A 101 -24.60 10.69 -7.31
C ILE A 101 -24.77 11.46 -8.63
N LYS A 102 -25.00 12.77 -8.56
CA LYS A 102 -25.03 13.70 -9.70
C LYS A 102 -24.93 15.09 -9.08
N GLY A 103 -23.81 15.79 -9.33
CA GLY A 103 -23.51 17.09 -8.72
C GLY A 103 -24.77 17.96 -8.62
N CYS A 104 -25.09 18.39 -7.41
CA CYS A 104 -26.32 19.11 -7.17
C CYS A 104 -26.26 20.47 -7.86
N LYS A 105 -27.18 20.73 -8.81
CA LYS A 105 -27.22 21.99 -9.58
C LYS A 105 -27.51 23.23 -8.73
N ASN A 106 -28.08 23.04 -7.54
CA ASN A 106 -28.46 24.11 -6.61
C ASN A 106 -27.83 23.83 -5.22
N PRO A 107 -27.50 24.88 -4.43
CA PRO A 107 -27.11 24.70 -3.04
C PRO A 107 -28.29 24.08 -2.27
N LYS A 108 -28.11 22.85 -1.80
CA LYS A 108 -29.04 22.21 -0.86
C LYS A 108 -28.59 22.52 0.56
N ASP A 109 -29.55 22.67 1.47
CA ASP A 109 -29.25 22.77 2.88
C ASP A 109 -28.44 21.56 3.33
N SER A 110 -27.39 21.82 4.12
CA SER A 110 -26.47 20.79 4.63
C SER A 110 -27.16 19.78 5.55
N PHE A 111 -28.36 20.10 6.05
CA PHE A 111 -29.13 19.27 6.97
C PHE A 111 -30.61 19.24 6.58
N SER A 112 -31.26 18.10 6.80
CA SER A 112 -32.70 17.91 6.66
C SER A 112 -33.32 17.50 8.00
N GLY A 113 -34.50 18.03 8.33
CA GLY A 113 -35.22 17.72 9.56
C GLY A 113 -35.90 18.96 10.18
N PRO A 114 -36.36 18.87 11.44
CA PRO A 114 -36.03 17.84 12.43
C PRO A 114 -36.88 16.56 12.31
N PHE A 115 -36.25 15.41 12.55
CA PHE A 115 -36.92 14.10 12.63
C PHE A 115 -36.91 13.57 14.06
N VAL A 116 -37.94 12.81 14.42
CA VAL A 116 -38.07 12.19 15.74
C VAL A 116 -37.58 10.75 15.69
N ILE A 117 -36.71 10.37 16.61
CA ILE A 117 -36.26 8.98 16.74
C ILE A 117 -37.42 8.06 17.14
N LYS A 118 -37.72 7.05 16.31
CA LYS A 118 -38.70 6.00 16.60
C LYS A 118 -38.10 4.83 17.36
N ALA A 119 -36.91 4.39 16.94
CA ALA A 119 -36.23 3.23 17.51
C ALA A 119 -34.70 3.36 17.37
N LEU A 120 -33.97 2.69 18.26
CA LEU A 120 -32.51 2.57 18.23
C LEU A 120 -32.15 1.16 17.73
N ASN A 121 -31.42 1.08 16.62
CA ASN A 121 -30.99 -0.17 16.02
C ASN A 121 -29.49 -0.36 16.28
N GLY A 122 -29.14 -0.77 17.51
CA GLY A 122 -27.75 -0.83 17.97
C GLY A 122 -27.22 0.54 18.42
N GLU A 123 -25.90 0.65 18.57
CA GLU A 123 -25.26 1.85 19.15
C GLU A 123 -25.19 3.02 18.16
N ASN A 124 -25.03 2.74 16.86
CA ASN A 124 -24.72 3.74 15.84
C ASN A 124 -25.79 3.90 14.74
N ALA A 125 -26.91 3.19 14.83
CA ALA A 125 -27.99 3.30 13.85
C ALA A 125 -29.33 3.59 14.53
N VAL A 126 -30.10 4.47 13.90
CA VAL A 126 -31.33 5.03 14.44
C VAL A 126 -32.38 5.04 13.35
N GLU A 127 -33.60 4.65 13.71
CA GLU A 127 -34.76 4.77 12.83
C GLU A 127 -35.50 6.09 13.12
N VAL A 128 -35.62 6.92 12.09
CA VAL A 128 -36.30 8.22 12.08
C VAL A 128 -37.55 8.17 11.21
#